data_AF-A0A150IX52-F1
#
_entry.id   AF-A0A150IX52-F1
#
_cell.length_a   1.000
_cell.length_b   1.000
_cell.length_c   1.000
_cell.angle_alpha   90.00
_cell.angle_beta   90.00
_cell.angle_gamma   90.00
#
_symmetry.space_group_name_H-M   'P 1'
#
loop_
_entity.id
_entity.type
_entity.pdbx_description
1 polymer ?
#
loop_
_entity_poly.entity_id
_entity_poly.type
_entity_poly.pdbx_seq_one_letter_code
_entity_poly.pdbx_strand_id
1 'polypeptide(L)'
;MNVVNIIFLIFLVAIFGQTVIKKSPQVRPRSRLKKGDGMIMGIVIGLLLGICISILFNHFVFIVIGLAFGHYIGLCIEVSACPSSSDEVVSYRKYSLAGTIAVISGAIYAALAIQ
;
A
#
# COMPACT_ATOMS: atom_id res chain seq x y z
N MET A 1 19.94 -8.46 5.71
CA MET A 1 18.62 -8.71 6.32
C MET A 1 18.43 -10.21 6.45
N ASN A 2 18.26 -10.73 7.67
CA ASN A 2 18.04 -12.17 7.88
C ASN A 2 16.77 -12.59 7.15
N VAL A 3 16.84 -13.68 6.38
CA VAL A 3 15.72 -14.26 5.60
C VAL A 3 14.47 -14.45 6.48
N VAL A 4 14.68 -14.74 7.77
CA VAL A 4 13.63 -14.85 8.80
C VAL A 4 12.81 -13.56 8.95
N ASN A 5 13.43 -12.39 8.94
CA ASN A 5 12.72 -11.10 9.08
C ASN A 5 11.90 -10.77 7.82
N ILE A 6 12.36 -11.21 6.64
CA ILE A 6 11.65 -11.04 5.37
C ILE A 6 10.41 -11.93 5.35
N ILE A 7 10.53 -13.19 5.74
CA ILE A 7 9.40 -14.13 5.84
C ILE A 7 8.37 -13.61 6.85
N PHE A 8 8.82 -13.10 8.00
CA PHE A 8 7.93 -12.53 9.00
C PHE A 8 7.18 -11.29 8.48
N LEU A 9 7.84 -10.42 7.72
CA LEU A 9 7.21 -9.25 7.10
C LEU A 9 6.17 -9.66 6.04
N ILE A 10 6.50 -10.63 5.17
CA ILE A 10 5.56 -11.17 4.17
C ILE A 10 4.34 -11.79 4.87
N PHE A 11 4.55 -12.52 5.96
CA PHE A 11 3.47 -13.15 6.71
C PHE A 11 2.55 -12.11 7.37
N LEU A 12 3.12 -11.06 7.96
CA LEU A 12 2.36 -9.92 8.49
C LEU A 12 1.55 -9.21 7.40
N VAL A 13 2.17 -8.92 6.26
CA VAL A 13 1.49 -8.27 5.12
C VAL A 13 0.39 -9.18 4.55
N ALA A 14 0.61 -10.48 4.46
CA ALA A 14 -0.39 -11.45 4.00
C ALA A 14 -1.58 -11.54 4.96
N ILE A 15 -1.36 -11.52 6.28
CA ILE A 15 -2.43 -11.53 7.30
C ILE A 15 -3.21 -10.21 7.30
N PHE A 16 -2.52 -9.07 7.26
CA PHE A 16 -3.18 -7.77 7.15
C PHE A 16 -3.95 -7.62 5.84
N GLY A 17 -3.35 -8.06 4.72
CA GLY A 17 -4.00 -8.13 3.42
C GLY A 17 -5.25 -9.02 3.45
N GLN A 18 -5.15 -10.23 4.01
CA GLN A 18 -6.30 -11.13 4.12
C GLN A 18 -7.41 -10.60 5.01
N THR A 19 -7.10 -9.94 6.13
CA THR A 19 -8.14 -9.38 7.02
C THR A 19 -8.86 -8.20 6.38
N VAL A 20 -8.16 -7.38 5.60
CA VAL A 20 -8.76 -6.32 4.78
C VAL A 20 -9.60 -6.90 3.64
N ILE A 21 -9.11 -7.93 2.93
CA ILE A 21 -9.82 -8.57 1.81
C ILE A 21 -11.05 -9.34 2.31
N LYS A 22 -10.96 -10.08 3.43
CA LYS A 22 -12.10 -10.84 3.99
C LYS A 22 -13.24 -9.94 4.48
N LYS A 23 -12.93 -8.72 4.93
CA LYS A 23 -13.96 -7.73 5.31
C LYS A 23 -14.46 -6.92 4.12
N SER A 24 -13.83 -7.04 2.94
CA SER A 24 -14.32 -6.40 1.73
C SER A 24 -15.48 -7.24 1.17
N PRO A 25 -16.69 -6.67 1.05
CA PRO A 25 -17.80 -7.37 0.41
C PRO A 25 -17.38 -7.72 -1.01
N GLN A 26 -17.47 -9.02 -1.37
CA GLN A 26 -17.18 -9.56 -2.70
C GLN A 26 -17.44 -8.51 -3.79
N VAL A 27 -16.36 -8.02 -4.41
CA VAL A 27 -16.43 -7.02 -5.47
C VAL A 27 -17.19 -7.65 -6.63
N ARG A 28 -18.49 -7.36 -6.73
CA ARG A 28 -19.28 -7.72 -7.92
C ARG A 28 -18.68 -6.95 -9.09
N PRO A 29 -18.62 -7.52 -10.32
CA PRO A 29 -18.07 -6.86 -11.51
C PRO A 29 -18.75 -5.53 -11.91
N ARG A 30 -19.80 -5.10 -11.20
CA ARG A 30 -20.53 -3.84 -11.39
C ARG A 30 -20.64 -2.97 -10.13
N SER A 31 -20.07 -3.37 -8.98
CA SER A 31 -20.06 -2.48 -7.81
C SER A 31 -19.00 -1.41 -8.01
N ARG A 32 -19.42 -0.15 -8.16
CA ARG A 32 -18.51 1.00 -8.10
C ARG A 32 -17.67 0.86 -6.84
N LEU A 33 -16.35 1.05 -6.98
CA LEU A 33 -15.43 1.07 -5.86
C LEU A 33 -15.91 2.09 -4.84
N LYS A 34 -15.92 1.71 -3.56
CA LYS A 34 -16.23 2.67 -2.50
C LYS A 34 -15.03 3.59 -2.33
N LYS A 35 -15.31 4.78 -1.80
CA LYS A 35 -14.29 5.78 -1.54
C LYS A 35 -13.18 5.19 -0.66
N GLY A 36 -11.96 5.21 -1.16
CA GLY A 36 -10.75 4.71 -0.54
C GLY A 36 -10.36 3.26 -0.86
N ASP A 37 -11.23 2.49 -1.52
CA ASP A 37 -10.89 1.12 -1.93
C ASP A 37 -9.77 1.11 -2.98
N GLY A 38 -9.74 2.11 -3.88
CA GLY A 38 -8.70 2.24 -4.88
C GLY A 38 -7.33 2.47 -4.24
N MET A 39 -7.30 3.30 -3.21
CA MET A 39 -6.09 3.60 -2.43
C MET A 39 -5.52 2.36 -1.75
N ILE A 40 -6.38 1.60 -1.07
CA ILE A 40 -5.99 0.36 -0.37
C ILE A 40 -5.41 -0.63 -1.37
N MET A 41 -6.08 -0.84 -2.51
CA MET A 41 -5.57 -1.72 -3.56
C MET A 41 -4.23 -1.27 -4.11
N GLY A 42 -4.07 0.03 -4.38
CA GLY A 42 -2.80 0.59 -4.84
C GLY A 42 -1.66 0.33 -3.86
N ILE A 43 -1.87 0.63 -2.57
CA ILE A 43 -0.86 0.39 -1.52
C ILE A 43 -0.48 -1.08 -1.43
N VAL A 44 -1.46 -1.99 -1.46
CA VAL A 44 -1.20 -3.44 -1.41
C VAL A 44 -0.38 -3.89 -2.63
N ILE A 45 -0.76 -3.45 -3.83
CA ILE A 45 -0.06 -3.80 -5.08
C ILE A 45 1.37 -3.26 -5.05
N GLY A 46 1.55 -1.99 -4.69
CA GLY A 46 2.87 -1.36 -4.65
C GLY A 46 3.77 -1.97 -3.58
N LEU A 47 3.23 -2.35 -2.43
CA LEU A 47 3.98 -3.02 -1.37
C LEU A 47 4.43 -4.42 -1.81
N LEU A 48 3.55 -5.21 -2.45
CA LEU A 48 3.90 -6.52 -2.97
C LEU A 48 5.01 -6.43 -4.03
N LEU A 49 4.89 -5.49 -4.97
CA LEU A 49 5.94 -5.20 -5.96
C LEU A 49 7.26 -4.79 -5.30
N GLY A 50 7.20 -3.85 -4.34
CA GLY A 50 8.38 -3.37 -3.63
C GLY A 50 9.09 -4.46 -2.85
N ILE A 51 8.35 -5.36 -2.19
CA ILE A 51 8.90 -6.53 -1.49
C ILE A 51 9.56 -7.50 -2.49
N CYS A 52 8.88 -7.87 -3.58
CA CYS A 52 9.45 -8.76 -4.59
C CYS A 52 10.78 -8.24 -5.16
N ILE A 53 10.83 -6.95 -5.52
CA ILE A 53 12.04 -6.30 -6.04
C ILE A 53 13.10 -6.19 -4.94
N SER A 54 12.69 -5.84 -3.71
CA SER A 54 13.61 -5.77 -2.57
C SER A 54 14.28 -7.11 -2.27
N ILE A 55 13.59 -8.23 -2.48
CA ILE A 55 14.17 -9.58 -2.32
C ILE A 55 15.16 -9.85 -3.46
N LEU A 56 14.78 -9.53 -4.70
CA LEU A 56 15.61 -9.79 -5.88
C LEU A 56 16.94 -9.02 -5.85
N PHE A 57 16.93 -7.79 -5.35
CA PHE A 57 18.11 -6.92 -5.29
C PHE A 57 18.67 -6.76 -3.87
N ASN A 58 18.10 -7.45 -2.87
CA ASN A 58 18.50 -7.40 -1.46
C ASN A 58 18.64 -5.97 -0.88
N HIS A 59 17.78 -5.04 -1.30
CA HIS A 59 17.87 -3.63 -0.91
C HIS A 59 16.51 -3.10 -0.42
N PHE A 60 16.43 -2.68 0.84
CA PHE A 60 15.16 -2.30 1.48
C PHE A 60 14.48 -1.08 0.84
N VAL A 61 15.26 -0.20 0.20
CA VAL A 61 14.76 1.01 -0.48
C VAL A 61 13.64 0.72 -1.48
N PHE A 62 13.63 -0.47 -2.09
CA PHE A 62 12.60 -0.87 -3.05
C PHE A 62 11.23 -1.05 -2.39
N ILE A 63 11.15 -1.34 -1.10
CA ILE A 63 9.90 -1.37 -0.34
C ILE A 63 9.32 0.04 -0.21
N VAL A 64 10.18 1.04 0.06
CA VAL A 64 9.78 2.46 0.14
C VAL A 64 9.31 2.97 -1.22
N ILE A 65 10.06 2.65 -2.28
CA ILE A 65 9.68 3.00 -3.67
C ILE A 65 8.36 2.32 -4.05
N GLY A 66 8.19 1.04 -3.70
CA GLY A 66 6.97 0.30 -3.92
C GLY A 66 5.75 0.92 -3.22
N LEU A 67 5.90 1.37 -1.97
CA LEU A 67 4.86 2.10 -1.24
C LEU A 67 4.48 3.43 -1.92
N ALA A 68 5.47 4.23 -2.34
CA ALA A 68 5.22 5.48 -3.06
C ALA A 68 4.51 5.24 -4.41
N PHE A 69 4.95 4.21 -5.14
CA PHE A 69 4.34 3.83 -6.42
C PHE A 69 2.92 3.26 -6.24
N GLY A 70 2.72 2.43 -5.22
CA GLY A 70 1.41 1.92 -4.82
C GLY A 70 0.46 3.04 -4.43
N HIS A 71 0.97 4.06 -3.73
CA HIS A 71 0.18 5.24 -3.42
C HIS A 71 -0.29 5.96 -4.69
N TYR A 72 0.61 6.14 -5.65
CA TYR A 72 0.27 6.75 -6.94
C TYR A 72 -0.77 5.93 -7.72
N ILE A 73 -0.59 4.61 -7.83
CA ILE A 73 -1.55 3.71 -8.48
C ILE A 73 -2.92 3.79 -7.80
N GLY A 74 -2.95 3.78 -6.47
CA GLY A 74 -4.19 3.82 -5.71
C GLY A 74 -4.98 5.10 -5.94
N LEU A 75 -4.28 6.24 -6.04
CA LEU A 75 -4.87 7.51 -6.46
C LEU A 75 -5.43 7.46 -7.88
N CYS A 76 -4.71 6.87 -8.83
CA CYS A 76 -5.22 6.71 -10.20
C CYS A 76 -6.49 5.86 -10.23
N ILE A 77 -6.52 4.73 -9.52
CA ILE A 77 -7.71 3.87 -9.43
C ILE A 77 -8.87 4.63 -8.80
N GLU A 78 -8.62 5.36 -7.72
CA GLU A 78 -9.63 6.14 -7.00
C GLU A 78 -10.28 7.21 -7.90
N VAL A 79 -9.45 7.96 -8.64
CA VAL A 79 -9.92 9.02 -9.55
C VAL A 79 -10.64 8.44 -10.77
N SER A 80 -10.21 7.28 -11.27
CA SER A 80 -10.83 6.65 -12.44
C SER A 80 -12.12 5.88 -12.14
N ALA A 81 -12.25 5.32 -10.93
CA ALA A 81 -13.35 4.41 -10.59
C ALA A 81 -14.41 5.00 -9.65
N CYS A 82 -14.11 6.09 -8.92
CA CYS A 82 -15.05 6.73 -8.01
C CYS A 82 -15.48 8.12 -8.55
N PRO A 83 -16.79 8.42 -8.64
CA PRO A 83 -17.28 9.76 -8.96
C PRO A 83 -17.11 10.65 -7.72
N SER A 84 -15.88 11.14 -7.51
CA SER A 84 -15.56 12.07 -6.44
C SER A 84 -15.49 13.50 -6.99
N SER A 85 -16.02 14.49 -6.25
CA SER A 85 -15.81 15.90 -6.58
C SER A 85 -14.32 16.26 -6.42
N SER A 86 -13.85 17.26 -7.17
CA SER A 86 -12.42 17.67 -7.17
C SER A 86 -11.90 17.99 -5.76
N ASP A 87 -12.70 18.63 -4.92
CA ASP A 87 -12.32 19.01 -3.55
C ASP A 87 -12.16 17.80 -2.62
N GLU A 88 -13.00 16.78 -2.83
CA GLU A 88 -12.91 15.54 -2.07
C GLU A 88 -11.67 14.73 -2.43
N VAL A 89 -11.28 14.72 -3.70
CA VAL A 89 -10.05 14.07 -4.17
C VAL A 89 -8.82 14.79 -3.60
N VAL A 90 -8.82 16.12 -3.56
CA VAL A 90 -7.70 16.90 -3.02
C VAL A 90 -7.53 16.67 -1.52
N SER A 91 -8.64 16.69 -0.77
CA SER A 91 -8.63 16.40 0.67
C SER A 91 -8.13 14.98 0.93
N TYR A 92 -8.68 13.99 0.22
CA TYR A 92 -8.29 12.60 0.33
C TYR A 92 -6.81 12.36 0.00
N ARG A 93 -6.30 13.02 -1.05
CA ARG A 93 -4.88 12.98 -1.44
C ARG A 93 -3.97 13.46 -0.32
N LYS A 94 -4.32 14.55 0.37
CA LYS A 94 -3.52 15.09 1.47
C LYS A 94 -3.43 14.13 2.65
N TYR A 95 -4.56 13.58 3.08
CA TYR A 95 -4.59 12.62 4.20
C TYR A 95 -3.92 11.29 3.85
N SER A 96 -4.16 10.79 2.63
CA SER A 96 -3.53 9.56 2.16
C SER A 96 -2.01 9.72 2.02
N LEU A 97 -1.53 10.87 1.54
CA LEU A 97 -0.11 11.17 1.43
C LEU A 97 0.54 11.22 2.83
N ALA A 98 -0.10 11.93 3.78
CA ALA A 98 0.38 11.99 5.16
C ALA A 98 0.48 10.59 5.79
N GLY A 99 -0.52 9.74 5.59
CA GLY A 99 -0.50 8.35 6.04
C GLY A 99 0.61 7.53 5.37
N THR A 100 0.83 7.72 4.06
CA THR A 100 1.88 7.02 3.32
C THR A 100 3.27 7.45 3.80
N ILE A 101 3.47 8.74 4.07
CA ILE A 101 4.71 9.26 4.67
C ILE A 101 4.93 8.64 6.05
N ALA A 102 3.90 8.59 6.91
CA ALA A 102 4.00 7.98 8.23
C ALA A 102 4.41 6.49 8.16
N VAL A 103 3.83 5.72 7.23
CA VAL A 103 4.20 4.32 7.00
C VAL A 103 5.64 4.20 6.50
N ILE A 104 6.07 5.05 5.55
CA ILE A 104 7.45 5.06 5.05
C ILE A 104 8.43 5.40 6.18
N SER A 105 8.16 6.45 6.96
CA SER A 105 8.99 6.84 8.10
C SER A 105 9.08 5.71 9.14
N GLY A 106 7.97 5.03 9.43
CA GLY A 106 7.96 3.87 10.32
C GLY A 106 8.78 2.70 9.78
N ALA A 107 8.67 2.40 8.48
CA ALA A 107 9.44 1.34 7.83
C ALA A 107 10.95 1.65 7.83
N ILE A 108 11.34 2.89 7.56
CA ILE A 108 12.74 3.34 7.63
C ILE A 108 13.26 3.24 9.07
N TYR A 109 12.49 3.72 10.05
CA TYR A 109 12.86 3.64 11.46
C TYR A 109 13.07 2.19 11.90
N ALA A 110 12.15 1.29 11.56
CA ALA A 110 12.29 -0.14 11.86
C ALA A 110 13.52 -0.76 11.16
N ALA A 111 13.79 -0.39 9.91
CA ALA A 111 14.96 -0.86 9.18
C ALA A 111 16.28 -0.41 9.84
N LEU A 112 16.34 0.84 10.32
CA LEU A 112 17.50 1.38 11.04
C LEU A 112 17.66 0.77 12.45
N ALA A 113 16.57 0.45 13.14
CA ALA A 113 16.61 -0.14 14.48
C ALA A 113 17.02 -1.63 14.49
N ILE A 114 16.97 -2.31 13.34
CA ILE A 114 17.35 -3.72 13.19
C ILE A 114 18.82 -3.87 12.73
N GLN A 115 19.48 -2.77 12.33
CA GLN A 115 20.94 -2.71 12.13
C GLN A 115 21.67 -2.63 13.46
#